data_AF-A0A8J7IPE9-F1
#
_entry.id   AF-A0A8J7IPE9-F1
#
_cell.length_a   1.000
_cell.length_b   1.000
_cell.length_c   1.000
_cell.angle_alpha   90.00
_cell.angle_beta   90.00
_cell.angle_gamma   90.00
#
_symmetry.space_group_name_H-M   'P 1'
#
loop_
_entity.id
_entity.type
_entity.pdbx_description
1 polymer ?
#
loop_
_entity_poly.entity_id
_entity_poly.type
_entity_poly.pdbx_seq_one_letter_code
_entity_poly.pdbx_strand_id
1 'polypeptide(L)'
;MSKPIGYFTNTMPNDGSYLDELQQQYGSTFEHLGKIEKLLLLHGVVQNLLNAEVNVQGRNAAVNALSTVSPIAQGLHKRVHIGEHLGLAEALINQLKYQR
;
A
#
# COMPACT_ATOMS: atom_id res chain seq x y z
N MET A 1 -16.46 -13.12 4.48
CA MET A 1 -15.33 -13.86 3.90
C MET A 1 -14.35 -12.86 3.33
N SER A 2 -13.09 -12.86 3.78
CA SER A 2 -12.04 -12.06 3.17
C SER A 2 -11.70 -12.63 1.78
N LYS A 3 -11.45 -11.75 0.80
CA LYS A 3 -11.02 -12.18 -0.54
C LYS A 3 -9.54 -12.59 -0.47
N PRO A 4 -9.10 -13.70 -1.08
CA PRO A 4 -7.70 -14.13 -1.00
C PRO A 4 -6.77 -13.14 -1.73
N ILE A 5 -5.45 -13.18 -1.46
CA ILE A 5 -4.47 -12.28 -2.10
C ILE A 5 -4.57 -12.28 -3.62
N GLY A 6 -4.81 -13.45 -4.23
CA GLY A 6 -4.96 -13.60 -5.69
C GLY A 6 -6.20 -12.91 -6.27
N TYR A 7 -7.10 -12.40 -5.43
CA TYR A 7 -8.13 -11.45 -5.88
C TYR A 7 -7.56 -10.04 -6.07
N PHE A 8 -6.56 -9.67 -5.26
CA PHE A 8 -5.96 -8.33 -5.25
C PHE A 8 -4.67 -8.24 -6.07
N THR A 9 -4.05 -9.37 -6.37
CA THR A 9 -2.82 -9.51 -7.16
C THR A 9 -3.03 -10.50 -8.30
N ASN A 10 -2.07 -10.58 -9.24
CA ASN A 10 -2.09 -11.59 -10.30
C ASN A 10 -1.56 -12.97 -9.84
N THR A 11 -1.45 -13.19 -8.53
CA THR A 11 -0.98 -14.46 -7.94
C THR A 11 -2.05 -15.51 -8.05
N MET A 12 -1.69 -16.71 -8.52
CA MET A 12 -2.58 -17.87 -8.50
C MET A 12 -2.21 -18.80 -7.34
N PRO A 13 -3.18 -19.50 -6.70
CA PRO A 13 -2.86 -20.49 -5.68
C PRO A 13 -1.94 -21.58 -6.24
N ASN A 14 -0.87 -21.91 -5.51
CA ASN A 14 0.16 -22.88 -5.91
C ASN A 14 0.96 -22.49 -7.16
N ASP A 15 1.07 -21.19 -7.47
CA ASP A 15 1.90 -20.72 -8.59
C ASP A 15 3.41 -20.71 -8.28
N GLY A 16 3.80 -21.04 -7.03
CA GLY A 16 5.19 -21.08 -6.60
C GLY A 16 5.84 -19.70 -6.52
N SER A 17 5.06 -18.62 -6.59
CA SER A 17 5.56 -17.27 -6.37
C SER A 17 5.84 -17.02 -4.89
N TYR A 18 6.67 -16.01 -4.60
CA TYR A 18 6.89 -15.58 -3.22
C TYR A 18 5.59 -15.16 -2.52
N LEU A 19 4.59 -14.66 -3.25
CA LEU A 19 3.28 -14.34 -2.66
C LEU A 19 2.50 -15.61 -2.27
N ASP A 20 2.62 -16.69 -3.04
CA ASP A 20 2.04 -18.00 -2.69
C ASP A 20 2.70 -18.58 -1.43
N GLU A 21 4.03 -18.51 -1.32
CA GLU A 21 4.76 -18.89 -0.10
C GLU A 21 4.28 -18.10 1.14
N LEU A 22 4.15 -16.77 1.00
CA LEU A 22 3.68 -15.91 2.06
C LEU A 22 2.23 -16.21 2.46
N GLN A 23 1.36 -16.56 1.51
CA GLN A 23 -0.02 -16.95 1.81
C GLN A 23 -0.09 -18.26 2.59
N GLN A 24 0.73 -19.24 2.23
CA GLN A 24 0.80 -20.52 2.95
C GLN A 24 1.25 -20.30 4.40
N GLN A 25 2.19 -19.38 4.63
CA GLN A 25 2.72 -19.11 5.96
C GLN A 25 1.83 -18.21 6.82
N TYR A 26 1.31 -17.12 6.26
CA TYR A 26 0.65 -16.04 7.03
C TYR A 26 -0.85 -15.94 6.80
N GLY A 27 -1.42 -16.81 5.95
CA GLY A 27 -2.83 -16.84 5.60
C GLY A 27 -3.14 -16.06 4.33
N SER A 28 -4.33 -16.31 3.80
CA SER A 28 -4.80 -15.83 2.49
C SER A 28 -4.79 -14.31 2.32
N THR A 29 -4.90 -13.59 3.43
CA THR A 29 -4.89 -12.13 3.58
C THR A 29 -3.94 -11.66 4.69
N PHE A 30 -2.94 -12.48 5.01
CA PHE A 30 -2.07 -12.29 6.17
C PHE A 30 -2.82 -12.25 7.51
N GLU A 31 -3.93 -12.98 7.64
CA GLU A 31 -4.74 -13.04 8.87
C GLU A 31 -3.94 -13.46 10.12
N HIS A 32 -2.85 -14.22 9.96
CA HIS A 32 -1.96 -14.60 11.05
C HIS A 32 -1.05 -13.47 11.54
N LEU A 33 -0.96 -12.36 10.80
CA LEU A 33 -0.21 -11.17 11.22
C LEU A 33 -1.07 -10.24 12.08
N GLY A 34 -0.44 -9.71 13.12
CA GLY A 34 -0.96 -8.65 13.96
C GLY A 34 -1.06 -7.31 13.21
N LYS A 35 -1.76 -6.35 13.83
CA LYS A 35 -2.01 -5.03 13.23
C LYS A 35 -0.72 -4.26 12.92
N ILE A 36 0.28 -4.32 13.80
CA ILE A 36 1.56 -3.62 13.62
C ILE A 36 2.31 -4.19 12.41
N GLU A 37 2.40 -5.51 12.30
CA GLU A 37 3.08 -6.19 11.20
C GLU A 37 2.43 -5.86 9.85
N LYS A 38 1.10 -5.84 9.79
CA LYS A 38 0.35 -5.40 8.59
C LYS A 38 0.62 -3.96 8.21
N LEU A 39 0.72 -3.05 9.18
CA LEU A 39 1.05 -1.64 8.93
C LEU A 39 2.50 -1.49 8.44
N LEU A 40 3.44 -2.26 8.99
CA LEU A 40 4.83 -2.29 8.51
C LEU A 40 4.93 -2.80 7.07
N LEU A 41 4.19 -3.86 6.73
CA LEU A 41 4.10 -4.36 5.36
C LEU A 41 3.49 -3.33 4.41
N LEU A 42 2.38 -2.69 4.80
CA LEU A 42 1.75 -1.63 4.00
C LEU A 42 2.72 -0.47 3.75
N HIS A 43 3.45 -0.03 4.78
CA HIS A 43 4.47 1.00 4.65
C HIS A 43 5.55 0.60 3.62
N GLY A 44 6.08 -0.63 3.70
CA GLY A 44 7.07 -1.14 2.75
C GLY A 44 6.54 -1.21 1.31
N VAL A 45 5.29 -1.66 1.12
CA VAL A 45 4.64 -1.70 -0.21
C VAL A 45 4.52 -0.28 -0.79
N VAL A 46 4.04 0.68 0.00
CA VAL A 46 3.90 2.08 -0.44
C VAL A 46 5.27 2.70 -0.78
N GLN A 47 6.30 2.42 0.03
CA GLN A 47 7.66 2.88 -0.27
C GLN A 47 8.20 2.31 -1.58
N ASN A 48 7.98 1.02 -1.86
CA ASN A 48 8.40 0.39 -3.12
C ASN A 48 7.67 1.00 -4.32
N LEU A 49 6.36 1.23 -4.22
CA LEU A 49 5.57 1.89 -5.27
C LEU A 49 6.07 3.31 -5.54
N LEU A 50 6.31 4.10 -4.49
CA LEU A 50 6.84 5.45 -4.63
C LEU A 50 8.22 5.44 -5.30
N ASN A 51 9.14 4.57 -4.87
CA ASN A 51 10.47 4.46 -5.46
C ASN A 51 10.40 4.09 -6.94
N ALA A 52 9.52 3.16 -7.33
CA ALA A 52 9.31 2.81 -8.73
C ALA A 52 8.83 4.01 -9.55
N GLU A 53 7.85 4.76 -9.05
CA GLU A 53 7.31 5.94 -9.74
C GLU A 53 8.36 7.05 -9.88
N VAL A 54 9.15 7.30 -8.84
CA VAL A 54 10.26 8.27 -8.87
C VAL A 54 11.33 7.88 -9.89
N ASN A 55 11.59 6.58 -10.06
CA ASN A 55 12.52 6.10 -11.08
C ASN A 55 11.99 6.33 -12.50
N VAL A 56 10.66 6.32 -12.70
CA VAL A 56 10.02 6.58 -14.00
C VAL A 56 9.96 8.08 -14.30
N GLN A 57 9.49 8.90 -13.35
CA GLN A 57 9.28 10.34 -13.57
C GLN A 57 10.53 11.20 -13.31
N GLY A 58 11.52 10.64 -12.63
CA GLY A 58 12.74 11.32 -12.23
C GLY A 58 12.61 12.11 -10.92
N ARG A 59 13.78 12.37 -10.30
CA ARG A 59 13.89 12.95 -8.96
C ARG A 59 13.28 14.35 -8.83
N ASN A 60 13.31 15.15 -9.90
CA ASN A 60 12.76 16.52 -9.88
C ASN A 60 11.23 16.52 -9.72
N ALA A 61 10.53 15.60 -10.38
CA ALA A 61 9.08 15.44 -10.21
C ALA A 61 8.72 15.07 -8.76
N ALA A 62 9.53 14.19 -8.14
CA ALA A 62 9.36 13.79 -6.75
C ALA A 62 9.49 14.96 -5.76
N VAL A 63 10.46 15.86 -5.97
CA VAL A 63 10.66 17.06 -5.13
C VAL A 63 9.47 18.02 -5.23
N ASN A 64 8.93 18.21 -6.43
CA ASN A 64 7.73 19.02 -6.64
C ASN A 64 6.52 18.40 -5.95
N ALA A 65 6.32 17.09 -6.10
CA ALA A 65 5.24 16.36 -5.45
C ALA A 65 5.33 16.45 -3.91
N LEU A 66 6.54 16.36 -3.34
CA LEU A 66 6.75 16.52 -1.90
C LEU A 66 6.30 17.90 -1.40
N SER A 67 6.53 18.95 -2.19
CA SER A 67 6.12 20.32 -1.82
C SER A 67 4.60 20.45 -1.78
N THR A 68 3.89 19.79 -2.71
CA THR A 68 2.42 19.72 -2.72
C THR A 68 1.87 18.90 -1.55
N VAL A 69 2.48 17.75 -1.25
CA VAL A 69 1.93 16.78 -0.28
C VAL A 69 2.30 17.10 1.16
N SER A 70 3.44 17.74 1.43
CA SER A 70 3.90 18.09 2.78
C SER A 70 2.87 18.83 3.64
N PRO A 71 2.22 19.91 3.17
CA PRO A 71 1.19 20.59 3.96
C PRO A 71 -0.06 19.72 4.17
N ILE A 72 -0.40 18.86 3.21
CA ILE A 72 -1.52 17.91 3.32
C ILE A 72 -1.21 16.89 4.42
N ALA A 73 -0.03 16.28 4.40
CA ALA A 73 0.40 15.31 5.41
C ALA A 73 0.41 15.91 6.84
N GLN A 74 0.88 17.14 6.99
CA GLN A 74 0.80 17.87 8.26
C GLN A 74 -0.67 18.13 8.68
N GLY A 75 -1.54 18.46 7.73
CA GLY A 75 -2.97 18.63 7.96
C GLY A 75 -3.64 17.35 8.43
N LEU A 76 -3.34 16.20 7.79
CA LEU A 76 -3.85 14.89 8.17
C LEU A 76 -3.48 14.57 9.63
N HIS A 77 -2.21 14.72 9.99
CA HIS A 77 -1.74 14.43 11.35
C HIS A 77 -2.42 15.29 12.42
N LYS A 78 -2.72 16.56 12.11
CA LYS A 78 -3.29 17.51 13.07
C LYS A 78 -4.83 17.48 13.15
N ARG A 79 -5.50 17.14 12.04
CA ARG A 79 -6.94 17.43 11.87
C ARG A 79 -7.79 16.21 11.57
N VAL A 80 -7.18 15.09 11.17
CA VAL A 80 -7.92 13.88 10.80
C VAL A 80 -7.80 12.85 11.92
N HIS A 81 -8.94 12.27 12.30
CA HIS A 81 -8.96 11.23 13.32
C HIS A 81 -8.24 9.97 12.83
N ILE A 82 -7.50 9.28 13.70
CA ILE A 82 -6.70 8.10 13.31
C ILE A 82 -7.57 6.97 12.73
N GLY A 83 -8.85 6.89 13.13
CA GLY A 83 -9.82 5.94 12.58
C GLY A 83 -10.10 6.12 11.08
N GLU A 84 -9.94 7.33 10.54
CA GLU A 84 -10.20 7.63 9.12
C GLU A 84 -9.04 7.24 8.21
N HIS A 85 -7.84 7.03 8.76
CA HIS A 85 -6.62 6.89 7.96
C HIS A 85 -6.61 5.61 7.11
N LEU A 86 -7.24 4.53 7.58
CA LEU A 86 -7.37 3.30 6.79
C LEU A 86 -8.34 3.49 5.62
N GLY A 87 -9.46 4.19 5.82
CA GLY A 87 -10.39 4.53 4.74
C GLY A 87 -9.75 5.47 3.70
N LEU A 88 -8.96 6.45 4.16
CA LEU A 88 -8.17 7.30 3.28
C LEU A 88 -7.14 6.49 2.47
N ALA A 89 -6.43 5.56 3.10
CA ALA A 89 -5.49 4.68 2.41
C ALA A 89 -6.19 3.82 1.34
N GLU A 90 -7.36 3.25 1.66
CA GLU A 90 -8.18 2.50 0.70
C GLU A 90 -8.59 3.37 -0.50
N ALA A 91 -9.08 4.59 -0.26
CA ALA A 91 -9.46 5.52 -1.31
C ALA A 91 -8.29 5.85 -2.24
N LEU A 92 -7.09 6.13 -1.69
CA LEU A 92 -5.89 6.42 -2.47
C LEU A 92 -5.41 5.21 -3.27
N ILE A 93 -5.38 4.01 -2.68
CA ILE A 93 -5.02 2.77 -3.39
C ILE A 93 -5.96 2.53 -4.56
N ASN A 94 -7.26 2.73 -4.37
CA ASN A 94 -8.23 2.56 -5.45
C ASN A 94 -8.02 3.59 -6.57
N GLN A 95 -7.75 4.86 -6.24
CA GLN A 95 -7.40 5.85 -7.27
C GLN A 95 -6.15 5.45 -8.04
N LEU A 96 -5.07 5.07 -7.35
CA LEU A 96 -3.81 4.65 -7.98
C LEU A 96 -3.97 3.43 -8.91
N LYS A 97 -4.83 2.46 -8.56
CA LYS A 97 -5.07 1.27 -9.38
C LYS A 97 -5.73 1.57 -10.73
N TYR A 98 -6.55 2.62 -10.81
CA TYR A 98 -7.33 2.96 -12.00
C TYR A 98 -6.87 4.24 -12.70
N GLN A 99 -5.91 4.95 -12.10
CA GLN A 99 -5.26 6.11 -12.71
C GLN A 99 -4.42 5.63 -13.90
N ARG A 100 -4.70 6.21 -15.08
CA ARG A 100 -3.98 5.93 -16.33
C ARG A 100 -2.83 6.90 -16.53
#